data_AF-A0AAU9V4Z7-F1
#
_entry.id   AF-A0AAU9V4Z7-F1
#
_cell.length_a   1.000
_cell.length_b   1.000
_cell.length_c   1.000
_cell.angle_alpha   90.00
_cell.angle_beta   90.00
_cell.angle_gamma   90.00
#
_symmetry.space_group_name_H-M   'P 1'
#
loop_
_entity.id
_entity.type
_entity.pdbx_description
1 polymer ?
#
loop_
_entity_poly.entity_id
_entity_poly.type
_entity_poly.pdbx_seq_one_letter_code
_entity_poly.pdbx_strand_id
1 'polypeptide(L)'
;MYFLSQYMNCFWEALSEQGVEKEYIQVIKNIYKNSVSKVKLESTGPDFNINRGVRQGDPLSPKLFIAVLESIINKLDWNKYGLYIKGEYLSHLRFADDLVLLSETSENLERMIQSLHEASRQVGLKINLTKTNTMTNSYKRTISLEHKPLQYVEQYIYLGKQITLDSNSNELEVERRTRITWNKFWCYKEVMKSNMPTDMKRKMMNTCILPCLTYACQTWKFTNNIKNKIITCQRGMERSMLNIRKTHRIRHTKIRNITQTIDALHHAQRLKFKWAGHVARLKDKRWTSKVATWDGPQGKRRVGRPYMRWEDDIKKIAGPDWIHIAKDREKWKSLEEAFT
;
A
#
# COMPACT_ATOMS: atom_id res chain seq x y z
N MET A 1 -4.75 14.99 -8.84
CA MET A 1 -6.05 15.70 -8.98
C MET A 1 -5.75 17.20 -8.96
N TYR A 2 -6.44 18.05 -9.73
CA TYR A 2 -6.22 19.51 -9.72
C TYR A 2 -7.52 20.23 -9.37
N PHE A 3 -7.47 21.14 -8.39
CA PHE A 3 -8.61 22.01 -8.06
C PHE A 3 -8.67 23.20 -9.02
N LEU A 4 -9.87 23.58 -9.47
CA LEU A 4 -10.06 24.82 -10.23
C LEU A 4 -10.12 26.03 -9.27
N SER A 5 -9.80 27.22 -9.78
CA SER A 5 -9.69 28.47 -9.01
C SER A 5 -10.94 28.86 -8.24
N GLN A 6 -12.09 28.56 -8.81
CA GLN A 6 -13.40 28.83 -8.26
C GLN A 6 -13.70 28.03 -6.99
N TYR A 7 -12.94 26.97 -6.71
CA TYR A 7 -13.18 26.07 -5.59
C TYR A 7 -12.23 26.32 -4.42
N MET A 8 -11.45 27.40 -4.41
CA MET A 8 -10.66 27.76 -3.22
C MET A 8 -11.55 27.94 -1.97
N ASN A 9 -12.81 28.31 -2.15
CA ASN A 9 -13.78 28.42 -1.06
C ASN A 9 -14.05 27.09 -0.35
N CYS A 10 -13.99 25.95 -1.06
CA CYS A 10 -14.25 24.65 -0.45
C CYS A 10 -13.16 24.27 0.56
N PHE A 11 -11.92 24.76 0.42
CA PHE A 11 -10.88 24.57 1.43
C PHE A 11 -11.27 25.24 2.75
N TRP A 12 -11.76 26.48 2.67
CA TRP A 12 -12.07 27.28 3.85
C TRP A 12 -13.29 26.73 4.58
N GLU A 13 -14.30 26.31 3.81
CA GLU A 13 -15.48 25.61 4.34
C GLU A 13 -15.08 24.29 5.00
N ALA A 14 -14.27 23.46 4.34
CA ALA A 14 -13.83 22.18 4.89
C ALA A 14 -13.00 22.34 6.19
N LEU A 15 -12.13 23.36 6.27
CA LEU A 15 -11.40 23.66 7.51
C LEU A 15 -12.33 24.15 8.62
N SER A 16 -13.31 25.00 8.28
CA SER A 16 -14.29 25.50 9.25
C SER A 16 -15.19 24.38 9.77
N GLU A 17 -15.65 23.46 8.90
CA GLU A 17 -16.43 22.27 9.28
C GLU A 17 -15.64 21.34 10.22
N GLN A 18 -14.31 21.32 10.10
CA GLN A 18 -13.41 20.53 10.95
C GLN A 18 -12.99 21.26 12.24
N GLY A 19 -13.54 22.43 12.51
CA GLY A 19 -13.32 23.17 13.76
C GLY A 19 -12.01 23.96 13.82
N VAL A 20 -11.38 24.25 12.68
CA VAL A 20 -10.21 25.15 12.65
C VAL A 20 -10.65 26.58 12.92
N GLU A 21 -9.96 27.27 13.82
CA GLU A 21 -10.30 28.66 14.19
C GLU A 21 -10.20 29.63 13.00
N LYS A 22 -11.05 30.65 13.01
CA LYS A 22 -11.22 31.58 11.88
C LYS A 22 -9.95 32.36 11.59
N GLU A 23 -9.18 32.68 12.62
CA GLU A 23 -7.90 33.39 12.58
C GLU A 23 -6.88 32.59 11.76
N TYR A 24 -6.74 31.29 12.03
CA TYR A 24 -5.87 30.41 11.24
C TYR A 24 -6.33 30.28 9.79
N ILE A 25 -7.65 30.14 9.56
CA ILE A 25 -8.20 30.10 8.20
C ILE A 25 -7.87 31.40 7.46
N GLN A 26 -7.94 32.56 8.13
CA GLN A 26 -7.62 33.85 7.52
C GLN A 26 -6.13 33.97 7.16
N VAL A 27 -5.23 33.49 8.03
CA VAL A 27 -3.80 33.42 7.72
C VAL A 27 -3.56 32.55 6.48
N ILE A 28 -4.16 31.36 6.42
CA ILE A 28 -3.99 30.45 5.27
C ILE A 28 -4.57 31.08 4.00
N LYS A 29 -5.75 31.72 4.07
CA LYS A 29 -6.34 32.47 2.95
C LYS A 29 -5.37 33.52 2.42
N ASN A 30 -4.73 34.27 3.31
CA ASN A 30 -3.75 35.30 2.93
C ASN A 30 -2.51 34.70 2.27
N ILE A 31 -2.05 33.52 2.72
CA ILE A 31 -0.92 32.81 2.08
C ILE A 31 -1.25 32.43 0.64
N TYR A 32 -2.47 31.96 0.36
CA TYR A 32 -2.89 31.54 -0.98
C TYR A 32 -3.33 32.71 -1.88
N LYS A 33 -3.68 33.86 -1.31
CA LYS A 33 -4.10 35.07 -2.04
C LYS A 33 -2.99 35.58 -2.97
N ASN A 34 -3.35 35.94 -4.20
CA ASN A 34 -2.46 36.54 -5.21
C ASN A 34 -1.16 35.76 -5.43
N SER A 35 -1.22 34.43 -5.33
CA SER A 35 -0.06 33.57 -5.57
C SER A 35 0.40 33.67 -7.02
N VAL A 36 1.67 33.97 -7.24
CA VAL A 36 2.31 34.02 -8.56
C VAL A 36 3.38 32.93 -8.63
N SER A 37 3.55 32.31 -9.80
CA SER A 37 4.60 31.32 -10.05
C SER A 37 5.45 31.73 -11.25
N LYS A 38 6.70 31.27 -11.25
CA LYS A 38 7.62 31.32 -12.40
C LYS A 38 8.12 29.92 -12.71
N VAL A 39 8.37 29.62 -13.99
CA VAL A 39 9.11 28.42 -14.40
C VAL A 39 10.57 28.80 -14.60
N LYS A 40 11.48 28.09 -13.93
CA LYS A 40 12.92 28.25 -14.11
C LYS A 40 13.49 27.01 -14.79
N LEU A 41 13.97 27.17 -16.02
CA LEU A 41 14.79 26.19 -16.72
C LEU A 41 16.23 26.74 -16.74
N GLU A 42 16.80 27.02 -17.91
CA GLU A 42 18.08 27.73 -18.05
C GLU A 42 17.95 29.22 -17.71
N SER A 43 16.81 29.83 -18.04
CA SER A 43 16.41 31.19 -17.64
C SER A 43 15.09 31.18 -16.88
N THR A 44 14.80 32.27 -16.16
CA THR A 44 13.55 32.42 -15.41
C THR A 44 12.48 33.01 -16.32
N GLY A 45 11.38 32.29 -16.51
CA GLY A 45 10.24 32.75 -17.31
C GLY A 45 9.40 33.84 -16.63
N PRO A 46 8.40 34.37 -17.34
CA PRO A 46 7.51 35.41 -16.82
C PRO A 46 6.62 34.90 -15.68
N ASP A 47 6.15 35.85 -14.88
CA ASP A 47 5.16 35.63 -13.83
C ASP A 47 3.82 35.17 -14.40
N PHE A 48 3.23 34.14 -13.81
CA PHE A 48 1.83 33.77 -14.06
C PHE A 48 1.09 33.52 -12.75
N ASN A 49 -0.17 33.95 -12.71
CA ASN A 49 -1.02 33.78 -11.54
C ASN A 49 -1.39 32.32 -11.34
N ILE A 50 -1.16 31.81 -10.13
CA ILE A 50 -1.65 30.50 -9.70
C ILE A 50 -3.11 30.64 -9.37
N ASN A 51 -3.94 30.44 -10.39
CA ASN A 51 -5.37 30.42 -10.19
C ASN A 51 -5.82 29.04 -9.69
N ARG A 52 -5.10 27.95 -10.00
CA ARG A 52 -5.59 26.57 -9.77
C ARG A 52 -4.65 25.73 -8.92
N GLY A 53 -5.24 24.85 -8.10
CA GLY A 53 -4.52 23.83 -7.35
C GLY A 53 -3.84 24.31 -6.07
N VAL A 54 -3.35 23.35 -5.31
CA VAL A 54 -2.53 23.59 -4.12
C VAL A 54 -1.06 23.71 -4.53
N ARG A 55 -0.25 24.51 -3.82
CA ARG A 55 1.17 24.71 -4.11
C ARG A 55 1.93 23.39 -4.00
N GLN A 56 2.57 22.93 -5.08
CA GLN A 56 3.41 21.73 -5.03
C GLN A 56 4.67 22.01 -4.21
N GLY A 57 5.02 21.09 -3.29
CA GLY A 57 6.15 21.26 -2.37
C GLY A 57 5.81 22.04 -1.09
N ASP A 58 4.61 22.60 -0.97
CA ASP A 58 4.13 23.24 0.26
C ASP A 58 3.67 22.18 1.29
N PRO A 59 4.20 22.19 2.53
CA PRO A 59 3.79 21.26 3.59
C PRO A 59 2.29 21.31 3.94
N LEU A 60 1.60 22.42 3.68
CA LEU A 60 0.19 22.60 4.02
C LEU A 60 -0.74 22.00 2.94
N SER A 61 -0.32 22.05 1.68
CA SER A 61 -1.09 21.59 0.53
C SER A 61 -1.68 20.18 0.65
N PRO A 62 -0.93 19.14 1.11
CA PRO A 62 -1.50 17.81 1.31
C PRO A 62 -2.60 17.78 2.37
N LYS A 63 -2.46 18.55 3.46
CA LYS A 63 -3.47 18.59 4.53
C LYS A 63 -4.76 19.26 4.06
N LEU A 64 -4.65 20.33 3.28
CA LEU A 64 -5.81 21.01 2.68
C LEU A 64 -6.57 20.08 1.73
N PHE A 65 -5.85 19.32 0.89
CA PHE A 65 -6.47 18.34 0.01
C PHE A 65 -7.22 17.25 0.80
N ILE A 66 -6.57 16.70 1.84
CA ILE A 66 -7.19 15.69 2.70
C ILE A 66 -8.43 16.26 3.40
N ALA A 67 -8.37 17.50 3.89
CA ALA A 67 -9.51 18.14 4.57
C ALA A 67 -10.73 18.25 3.65
N VAL A 68 -10.53 18.66 2.39
CA VAL A 68 -11.63 18.74 1.42
C VAL A 68 -12.18 17.35 1.09
N LEU A 69 -11.31 16.37 0.85
CA LEU A 69 -11.75 15.00 0.57
C LEU A 69 -12.52 14.39 1.75
N GLU A 70 -12.12 14.68 2.98
CA GLU A 70 -12.82 14.28 4.20
C GLU A 70 -14.21 14.92 4.30
N SER A 71 -14.34 16.23 4.03
CA SER A 71 -15.62 16.92 4.01
C SER A 71 -16.59 16.32 2.98
N ILE A 72 -16.11 15.99 1.78
CA ILE A 72 -16.92 15.33 0.75
C ILE A 72 -17.45 14.00 1.28
N ILE A 73 -16.57 13.16 1.82
CA ILE A 73 -16.92 11.79 2.21
C ILE A 73 -17.86 11.77 3.42
N ASN A 74 -17.68 12.69 4.36
CA ASN A 74 -18.57 12.81 5.52
C ASN A 74 -20.00 13.22 5.14
N LYS A 75 -20.20 13.80 3.94
CA LYS A 75 -21.52 14.12 3.39
C LYS A 75 -22.19 12.93 2.69
N LEU A 76 -21.45 11.84 2.44
CA LEU A 76 -21.96 10.66 1.74
C LEU A 76 -22.53 9.65 2.76
N ASP A 77 -23.82 9.29 2.61
CA ASP A 77 -24.45 8.28 3.46
C ASP A 77 -24.09 6.86 3.01
N TRP A 78 -22.90 6.41 3.43
CA TRP A 78 -22.40 5.06 3.15
C TRP A 78 -22.51 4.11 4.35
N ASN A 79 -23.29 4.46 5.37
CA ASN A 79 -23.35 3.71 6.63
C ASN A 79 -23.84 2.25 6.48
N LYS A 80 -24.56 1.95 5.40
CA LYS A 80 -25.09 0.63 5.06
C LYS A 80 -24.45 0.01 3.82
N TYR A 81 -23.40 0.63 3.30
CA TYR A 81 -22.69 0.20 2.10
C TYR A 81 -21.30 -0.28 2.49
N GLY A 82 -20.78 -1.31 1.83
CA GLY A 82 -19.47 -1.87 2.18
C GLY A 82 -19.48 -3.38 2.35
N LEU A 83 -18.40 -3.87 2.94
CA LEU A 83 -18.30 -5.24 3.45
C LEU A 83 -18.73 -5.27 4.91
N TYR A 84 -19.65 -6.18 5.27
CA TYR A 84 -20.08 -6.32 6.66
C TYR A 84 -19.06 -7.11 7.49
N ILE A 85 -18.35 -6.43 8.38
CA ILE A 85 -17.25 -6.99 9.17
C ILE A 85 -17.46 -6.65 10.64
N LYS A 86 -17.70 -7.68 11.46
CA LYS A 86 -17.83 -7.56 12.93
C LYS A 86 -18.80 -6.45 13.40
N GLY A 87 -19.97 -6.37 12.76
CA GLY A 87 -21.02 -5.43 13.17
C GLY A 87 -21.00 -4.07 12.46
N GLU A 88 -19.98 -3.77 11.65
CA GLU A 88 -19.83 -2.49 10.95
C GLU A 88 -19.55 -2.71 9.46
N TYR A 89 -19.89 -1.70 8.64
CA TYR A 89 -19.64 -1.73 7.20
C TYR A 89 -18.31 -1.04 6.85
N LEU A 90 -17.39 -1.79 6.24
CA LEU A 90 -16.19 -1.24 5.63
C LEU A 90 -16.52 -0.80 4.20
N SER A 91 -16.87 0.47 4.03
CA SER A 91 -17.25 1.06 2.74
C SER A 91 -16.06 1.44 1.86
N HIS A 92 -14.99 1.99 2.44
CA HIS A 92 -13.88 2.52 1.65
C HIS A 92 -12.55 2.55 2.39
N LEU A 93 -11.44 2.58 1.63
CA LEU A 93 -10.07 2.77 2.12
C LEU A 93 -9.45 3.97 1.40
N ARG A 94 -8.67 4.78 2.15
CA ARG A 94 -8.11 6.04 1.64
C ARG A 94 -6.65 6.18 1.97
N PHE A 95 -5.88 6.64 1.00
CA PHE A 95 -4.52 7.08 1.19
C PHE A 95 -4.21 8.24 0.23
N ALA A 96 -4.09 9.46 0.76
CA ALA A 96 -4.01 10.67 -0.05
C ALA A 96 -5.13 10.72 -1.11
N ASP A 97 -4.80 10.70 -2.40
CA ASP A 97 -5.75 10.70 -3.51
C ASP A 97 -6.19 9.29 -3.97
N ASP A 98 -5.56 8.23 -3.46
CA ASP A 98 -5.95 6.85 -3.77
C ASP A 98 -7.12 6.40 -2.88
N LEU A 99 -8.28 6.19 -3.51
CA LEU A 99 -9.51 5.71 -2.88
C LEU A 99 -9.89 4.32 -3.40
N VAL A 100 -10.23 3.41 -2.50
CA VAL A 100 -10.80 2.10 -2.82
C VAL A 100 -12.20 2.05 -2.24
N LEU A 101 -13.20 1.80 -3.09
CA LEU A 101 -14.57 1.52 -2.67
C LEU A 101 -14.77 0.01 -2.59
N LEU A 102 -15.47 -0.43 -1.55
CA LEU A 102 -15.76 -1.83 -1.27
C LEU A 102 -17.28 -1.99 -1.16
N SER A 103 -17.82 -3.08 -1.68
CA SER A 103 -19.24 -3.38 -1.64
C SER A 103 -19.47 -4.87 -1.88
N GLU A 104 -20.52 -5.42 -1.28
CA GLU A 104 -20.96 -6.81 -1.50
C GLU A 104 -21.71 -6.98 -2.84
N THR A 105 -22.28 -5.92 -3.41
CA THR A 105 -23.02 -5.95 -4.67
C THR A 105 -22.55 -4.87 -5.64
N SER A 106 -22.67 -5.15 -6.95
CA SER A 106 -22.32 -4.21 -8.02
C SER A 106 -23.22 -2.98 -8.03
N GLU A 107 -24.50 -3.15 -7.71
CA GLU A 107 -25.49 -2.08 -7.69
C GLU A 107 -25.16 -1.07 -6.58
N ASN A 108 -24.75 -1.56 -5.42
CA ASN A 108 -24.29 -0.71 -4.33
C ASN A 108 -22.98 0.00 -4.69
N LEU A 109 -22.04 -0.70 -5.35
CA LEU A 109 -20.79 -0.11 -5.80
C LEU A 109 -21.03 1.02 -6.81
N GLU A 110 -21.96 0.83 -7.74
CA GLU A 110 -22.36 1.84 -8.73
C GLU A 110 -22.95 3.09 -8.07
N ARG A 111 -23.85 2.92 -7.08
CA ARG A 111 -24.41 4.03 -6.29
C ARG A 111 -23.32 4.78 -5.52
N MET A 112 -22.37 4.06 -4.92
CA MET A 112 -21.25 4.66 -4.19
C MET A 112 -20.37 5.51 -5.10
N ILE A 113 -19.99 5.01 -6.29
CA ILE A 113 -19.14 5.78 -7.19
C ILE A 113 -19.87 6.97 -7.82
N GLN A 114 -21.18 6.85 -8.10
CA GLN A 114 -22.00 7.96 -8.59
C GLN A 114 -22.14 9.07 -7.55
N SER A 115 -22.50 8.74 -6.31
CA SER A 115 -22.60 9.71 -5.22
C SER A 115 -21.26 10.41 -4.93
N LEU A 116 -20.15 9.66 -4.94
CA LEU A 116 -18.82 10.24 -4.82
C LEU A 116 -18.51 11.23 -5.96
N HIS A 117 -18.86 10.86 -7.19
CA HIS A 117 -18.60 11.67 -8.37
C HIS A 117 -19.37 12.99 -8.35
N GLU A 118 -20.66 12.94 -8.01
CA GLU A 118 -21.51 14.12 -7.87
C GLU A 118 -20.96 15.07 -6.79
N ALA A 119 -20.66 14.54 -5.60
CA ALA A 119 -20.12 15.34 -4.50
C ALA A 119 -18.71 15.89 -4.83
N SER A 120 -17.88 15.11 -5.52
CA SER A 120 -16.56 15.57 -5.99
C SER A 120 -16.67 16.72 -6.99
N ARG A 121 -17.62 16.66 -7.92
CA ARG A 121 -17.82 17.71 -8.93
C ARG A 121 -18.22 19.04 -8.29
N GLN A 122 -19.01 19.02 -7.22
CA GLN A 122 -19.42 20.23 -6.49
C GLN A 122 -18.24 21.01 -5.90
N VAL A 123 -17.13 20.33 -5.58
CA VAL A 123 -15.91 20.96 -5.05
C VAL A 123 -14.79 21.05 -6.10
N GLY A 124 -15.12 20.85 -7.38
CA GLY A 124 -14.17 20.99 -8.48
C GLY A 124 -13.17 19.83 -8.60
N LEU A 125 -13.43 18.70 -7.95
CA LEU A 125 -12.65 17.48 -8.10
C LEU A 125 -13.25 16.59 -9.20
N LYS A 126 -12.38 16.00 -10.02
CA LYS A 126 -12.76 15.11 -11.11
C LYS A 126 -12.13 13.75 -10.95
N ILE A 127 -12.95 12.70 -10.96
CA ILE A 127 -12.49 11.31 -10.96
C ILE A 127 -11.81 11.01 -12.30
N ASN A 128 -10.63 10.39 -12.24
CA ASN A 128 -9.92 9.98 -13.44
C ASN A 128 -10.38 8.59 -13.90
N LEU A 129 -11.38 8.56 -14.78
CA LEU A 129 -11.95 7.32 -15.32
C LEU A 129 -10.92 6.37 -15.96
N THR A 130 -9.80 6.87 -16.50
CA THR A 130 -8.79 5.99 -17.11
C THR A 130 -7.93 5.26 -16.07
N LYS A 131 -7.85 5.79 -14.85
CA LYS A 131 -7.14 5.17 -13.72
C LYS A 131 -8.09 4.39 -12.80
N THR A 132 -9.38 4.69 -12.84
CA THR A 132 -10.41 3.98 -12.09
C THR A 132 -10.67 2.62 -12.71
N ASN A 133 -10.50 1.56 -11.91
CA ASN A 133 -10.71 0.19 -12.34
C ASN A 133 -11.57 -0.55 -11.33
N THR A 134 -12.28 -1.57 -11.80
CA THR A 134 -13.16 -2.43 -10.99
C THR A 134 -12.58 -3.84 -10.90
N MET A 135 -12.66 -4.44 -9.72
CA MET A 135 -12.31 -5.84 -9.47
C MET A 135 -13.49 -6.56 -8.83
N THR A 136 -13.72 -7.82 -9.18
CA THR A 136 -14.78 -8.65 -8.57
C THR A 136 -14.31 -10.10 -8.43
N ASN A 137 -14.76 -10.77 -7.38
CA ASN A 137 -14.64 -12.22 -7.19
C ASN A 137 -15.93 -12.96 -7.58
N SER A 138 -16.87 -12.26 -8.21
CA SER A 138 -18.17 -12.75 -8.68
C SER A 138 -18.33 -12.48 -10.18
N TYR A 139 -19.54 -12.66 -10.71
CA TYR A 139 -19.87 -12.33 -12.10
C TYR A 139 -19.64 -10.85 -12.39
N LYS A 140 -19.03 -10.56 -13.54
CA LYS A 140 -18.81 -9.18 -14.01
C LYS A 140 -20.16 -8.58 -14.41
N ARG A 141 -20.58 -7.51 -13.74
CA ARG A 141 -21.77 -6.72 -14.07
C ARG A 141 -21.34 -5.33 -14.51
N THR A 142 -21.97 -4.77 -15.53
CA THR A 142 -21.61 -3.42 -16.00
C THR A 142 -21.85 -2.41 -14.89
N ILE A 143 -20.80 -1.69 -14.50
CA ILE A 143 -20.86 -0.53 -13.60
C ILE A 143 -20.47 0.68 -14.43
N SER A 144 -21.30 1.70 -14.41
CA SER A 144 -21.12 2.89 -15.24
C SER A 144 -21.00 4.17 -14.40
N LEU A 145 -20.16 5.08 -14.87
CA LEU A 145 -20.06 6.44 -14.34
C LEU A 145 -20.23 7.41 -15.51
N GLU A 146 -21.23 8.30 -15.43
CA GLU A 146 -21.61 9.19 -16.55
C GLU A 146 -21.88 8.41 -17.86
N HIS A 147 -22.60 7.28 -17.77
CA HIS A 147 -22.87 6.35 -18.88
C HIS A 147 -21.62 5.72 -19.52
N LYS A 148 -20.43 5.88 -18.93
CA LYS A 148 -19.19 5.23 -19.37
C LYS A 148 -18.93 4.00 -18.50
N PRO A 149 -18.77 2.80 -19.09
CA PRO A 149 -18.49 1.60 -18.33
C PRO A 149 -17.09 1.66 -17.70
N LEU A 150 -16.97 1.25 -16.44
CA LEU A 150 -15.69 1.08 -15.78
C LEU A 150 -14.99 -0.19 -16.26
N GLN A 151 -13.67 -0.13 -16.41
CA GLN A 151 -12.87 -1.27 -16.83
C GLN A 151 -12.74 -2.30 -15.71
N TYR A 152 -12.99 -3.56 -16.04
CA TYR A 152 -12.67 -4.69 -15.16
C TYR A 152 -11.22 -5.12 -15.32
N VAL A 153 -10.52 -5.30 -14.19
CA VAL A 153 -9.15 -5.79 -14.15
C VAL A 153 -9.01 -6.98 -13.19
N GLU A 154 -8.15 -7.93 -13.53
CA GLU A 154 -7.85 -9.08 -12.67
C GLU A 154 -6.77 -8.74 -11.62
N GLN A 155 -5.96 -7.73 -11.91
CA GLN A 155 -4.81 -7.32 -11.09
C GLN A 155 -4.74 -5.80 -11.03
N TYR A 156 -4.49 -5.25 -9.84
CA TYR A 156 -4.33 -3.81 -9.63
C TYR A 156 -3.16 -3.51 -8.70
N ILE A 157 -2.44 -2.43 -8.94
CA ILE A 157 -1.35 -1.97 -8.06
C ILE A 157 -1.90 -0.87 -7.16
N TYR A 158 -2.07 -1.19 -5.87
CA TYR A 158 -2.51 -0.24 -4.85
C TYR A 158 -1.39 -0.02 -3.84
N LEU A 159 -1.01 1.24 -3.61
CA LEU A 159 0.10 1.62 -2.72
C LEU A 159 1.36 0.80 -2.98
N GLY A 160 1.68 0.63 -4.26
CA GLY A 160 2.84 -0.13 -4.72
C GLY A 160 2.72 -1.64 -4.59
N LYS A 161 1.72 -2.22 -3.91
CA LYS A 161 1.48 -3.66 -3.80
C LYS A 161 0.46 -4.13 -4.84
N GLN A 162 0.75 -5.24 -5.51
CA GLN A 162 -0.21 -5.90 -6.38
C GLN A 162 -1.31 -6.59 -5.56
N ILE A 163 -2.55 -6.35 -5.96
CA ILE A 163 -3.77 -6.93 -5.40
C ILE A 163 -4.45 -7.73 -6.50
N THR A 164 -4.91 -8.92 -6.12
CA THR A 164 -5.74 -9.80 -6.93
C THR A 164 -6.76 -10.44 -5.98
N LEU A 165 -7.92 -10.82 -6.51
CA LEU A 165 -8.95 -11.51 -5.72
C LEU A 165 -8.84 -13.05 -5.80
N ASP A 166 -7.84 -13.54 -6.53
CA ASP A 166 -7.52 -14.96 -6.63
C ASP A 166 -6.72 -15.48 -5.41
N SER A 167 -6.57 -16.81 -5.33
CA SER A 167 -5.79 -17.44 -4.26
C SER A 167 -4.28 -17.20 -4.36
N ASN A 168 -3.79 -16.79 -5.53
CA ASN A 168 -2.37 -16.71 -5.85
C ASN A 168 -1.81 -15.27 -5.70
N SER A 169 -2.58 -14.36 -5.11
CA SER A 169 -2.23 -12.94 -4.96
C SER A 169 -0.84 -12.66 -4.42
N ASN A 170 -0.42 -13.35 -3.36
CA ASN A 170 0.91 -13.15 -2.79
C ASN A 170 2.02 -13.70 -3.68
N GLU A 171 1.74 -14.74 -4.47
CA GLU A 171 2.72 -15.31 -5.37
C GLU A 171 3.04 -14.35 -6.52
N LEU A 172 2.01 -13.80 -7.16
CA LEU A 172 2.15 -12.80 -8.22
C LEU A 172 2.86 -11.53 -7.72
N GLU A 173 2.52 -11.08 -6.51
CA GLU A 173 3.21 -9.94 -5.89
C GLU A 173 4.69 -10.24 -5.64
N VAL A 174 5.05 -11.43 -5.14
CA VAL A 174 6.45 -11.81 -4.88
C VAL A 174 7.25 -11.95 -6.18
N GLU A 175 6.64 -12.44 -7.26
CA GLU A 175 7.26 -12.44 -8.59
C GLU A 175 7.52 -11.02 -9.10
N ARG A 176 6.53 -10.14 -8.98
CA ARG A 176 6.67 -8.73 -9.33
C ARG A 176 7.78 -8.07 -8.51
N ARG A 177 7.84 -8.33 -7.19
CA ARG A 177 8.92 -7.84 -6.31
C ARG A 177 10.28 -8.35 -6.73
N THR A 178 10.38 -9.62 -7.09
CA THR A 178 11.60 -10.22 -7.62
C THR A 178 12.09 -9.47 -8.86
N ARG A 179 11.20 -9.18 -9.81
CA ARG A 179 11.52 -8.39 -11.02
C ARG A 179 11.95 -6.95 -10.68
N ILE A 180 11.21 -6.25 -9.82
CA ILE A 180 11.54 -4.88 -9.37
C ILE A 180 12.93 -4.85 -8.71
N THR A 181 13.20 -5.84 -7.86
CA THR A 181 14.47 -5.96 -7.15
C THR A 181 15.63 -6.22 -8.10
N TRP A 182 15.45 -7.08 -9.11
CA TRP A 182 16.45 -7.29 -10.17
C TRP A 182 16.70 -6.04 -11.00
N ASN A 183 15.64 -5.31 -11.38
CA ASN A 183 15.80 -4.04 -12.08
C ASN A 183 16.60 -3.05 -11.23
N LYS A 184 16.30 -2.95 -9.92
CA LYS A 184 17.04 -2.10 -8.98
C LYS A 184 18.51 -2.52 -8.84
N PHE A 185 18.78 -3.82 -8.78
CA PHE A 185 20.15 -4.35 -8.79
C PHE A 185 20.91 -3.89 -10.04
N TRP A 186 20.29 -3.98 -11.22
CA TRP A 186 20.91 -3.59 -12.48
C TRP A 186 21.06 -2.08 -12.66
N CYS A 187 20.17 -1.26 -12.07
CA CYS A 187 20.39 0.20 -11.97
C CYS A 187 21.70 0.53 -11.24
N TYR A 188 22.17 -0.37 -10.37
CA TYR A 188 23.42 -0.23 -9.63
C TYR A 188 24.52 -1.15 -10.13
N LYS A 189 24.46 -1.59 -11.39
CA LYS A 189 25.45 -2.52 -11.96
C LYS A 189 26.89 -2.05 -11.79
N GLU A 190 27.14 -0.74 -11.90
CA GLU A 190 28.48 -0.16 -11.74
C GLU A 190 29.08 -0.42 -10.36
N VAL A 191 28.25 -0.47 -9.32
CA VAL A 191 28.69 -0.83 -7.95
C VAL A 191 28.63 -2.33 -7.74
N MET A 192 27.53 -2.97 -8.14
CA MET A 192 27.30 -4.39 -7.84
C MET A 192 28.22 -5.32 -8.63
N LYS A 193 28.66 -4.93 -9.82
CA LYS A 193 29.49 -5.73 -10.75
C LYS A 193 30.96 -5.33 -10.79
N SER A 194 31.35 -4.20 -10.19
CA SER A 194 32.74 -3.75 -10.17
C SER A 194 33.62 -4.51 -9.17
N ASN A 195 34.90 -4.13 -9.06
CA ASN A 195 35.84 -4.66 -8.08
C ASN A 195 35.75 -3.97 -6.71
N MET A 196 34.66 -3.23 -6.43
CA MET A 196 34.45 -2.60 -5.13
C MET A 196 34.47 -3.61 -3.98
N PRO A 197 34.91 -3.20 -2.78
CA PRO A 197 34.88 -4.06 -1.59
C PRO A 197 33.51 -4.65 -1.32
N THR A 198 33.48 -5.92 -0.91
CA THR A 198 32.23 -6.65 -0.66
C THR A 198 31.37 -5.98 0.42
N ASP A 199 31.99 -5.29 1.38
CA ASP A 199 31.26 -4.54 2.41
C ASP A 199 30.39 -3.40 1.81
N MET A 200 30.93 -2.63 0.85
CA MET A 200 30.16 -1.57 0.20
C MET A 200 29.01 -2.14 -0.62
N LYS A 201 29.26 -3.24 -1.36
CA LYS A 201 28.21 -3.94 -2.10
C LYS A 201 27.14 -4.51 -1.18
N ARG A 202 27.54 -5.07 -0.02
CA ARG A 202 26.64 -5.55 1.02
C ARG A 202 25.78 -4.42 1.57
N LYS A 203 26.36 -3.26 1.87
CA LYS A 203 25.62 -2.08 2.34
C LYS A 203 24.56 -1.67 1.31
N MET A 204 24.94 -1.60 0.04
CA MET A 204 24.01 -1.30 -1.05
C MET A 204 22.90 -2.35 -1.19
N MET A 205 23.25 -3.64 -1.10
CA MET A 205 22.29 -4.74 -1.12
C MET A 205 21.27 -4.61 0.02
N ASN A 206 21.72 -4.36 1.23
CA ASN A 206 20.87 -4.27 2.42
C ASN A 206 20.01 -3.01 2.45
N THR A 207 20.55 -1.86 2.04
CA THR A 207 19.87 -0.56 2.17
C THR A 207 19.00 -0.21 0.97
N CYS A 208 19.41 -0.57 -0.25
CA CYS A 208 18.75 -0.09 -1.47
C CYS A 208 18.01 -1.19 -2.23
N ILE A 209 18.48 -2.44 -2.17
CA ILE A 209 17.95 -3.55 -2.97
C ILE A 209 16.97 -4.39 -2.14
N LEU A 210 17.36 -4.79 -0.93
CA LEU A 210 16.52 -5.60 -0.04
C LEU A 210 15.13 -4.98 0.23
N PRO A 211 14.98 -3.66 0.46
CA PRO A 211 13.65 -3.08 0.68
C PRO A 211 12.73 -3.21 -0.54
N CYS A 212 13.26 -3.25 -1.76
CA CYS A 212 12.45 -3.51 -2.96
C CYS A 212 11.85 -4.92 -2.95
N LEU A 213 12.59 -5.89 -2.39
CA LEU A 213 12.15 -7.27 -2.29
C LEU A 213 11.17 -7.47 -1.15
N THR A 214 11.39 -6.83 0.01
CA THR A 214 10.59 -7.06 1.22
C THR A 214 9.44 -6.07 1.42
N TYR A 215 9.24 -5.13 0.50
CA TYR A 215 8.13 -4.20 0.57
C TYR A 215 6.78 -4.93 0.66
N ALA A 216 5.97 -4.54 1.64
CA ALA A 216 4.66 -5.10 1.96
C ALA A 216 4.65 -6.59 2.37
N CYS A 217 5.80 -7.17 2.72
CA CYS A 217 5.88 -8.57 3.15
C CYS A 217 5.09 -8.89 4.41
N GLN A 218 4.77 -7.87 5.21
CA GLN A 218 3.90 -7.99 6.39
C GLN A 218 2.50 -8.50 6.05
N THR A 219 2.06 -8.36 4.80
CA THR A 219 0.75 -8.80 4.31
C THR A 219 0.77 -10.18 3.66
N TRP A 220 1.94 -10.80 3.49
CA TRP A 220 2.07 -12.06 2.77
C TRP A 220 1.78 -13.27 3.65
N LYS A 221 1.48 -14.39 3.00
CA LYS A 221 1.41 -15.72 3.59
C LYS A 221 2.66 -16.50 3.18
N PHE A 222 3.51 -16.92 4.11
CA PHE A 222 4.79 -17.53 3.74
C PHE A 222 4.65 -19.03 3.38
N THR A 223 4.11 -19.31 2.19
CA THR A 223 4.16 -20.66 1.58
C THR A 223 5.59 -21.06 1.24
N ASN A 224 5.86 -22.37 1.12
CA ASN A 224 7.17 -22.86 0.65
C ASN A 224 7.56 -22.27 -0.72
N ASN A 225 6.59 -22.07 -1.61
CA ASN A 225 6.82 -21.45 -2.91
C ASN A 225 7.30 -19.99 -2.77
N ILE A 226 6.61 -19.18 -1.96
CA ILE A 226 7.01 -17.78 -1.69
C ILE A 226 8.39 -17.73 -1.03
N LYS A 227 8.64 -18.59 -0.01
CA LYS A 227 9.96 -18.71 0.64
C LYS A 227 11.05 -19.01 -0.39
N ASN A 228 10.83 -19.98 -1.26
CA ASN A 228 11.78 -20.37 -2.30
C ASN A 228 12.04 -19.26 -3.32
N LYS A 229 11.03 -18.48 -3.71
CA LYS A 229 11.21 -17.33 -4.62
C LYS A 229 12.10 -16.26 -4.01
N ILE A 230 11.87 -15.89 -2.75
CA ILE A 230 12.70 -14.91 -2.03
C ILE A 230 14.16 -15.40 -1.91
N ILE A 231 14.35 -16.65 -1.47
CA ILE A 231 15.67 -17.28 -1.35
C ILE A 231 16.39 -17.31 -2.70
N THR A 232 15.70 -17.75 -3.76
CA THR A 232 16.31 -17.91 -5.10
C THR A 232 16.67 -16.54 -5.70
N CYS A 233 15.81 -15.54 -5.52
CA CYS A 233 16.07 -14.16 -5.92
C CYS A 233 17.38 -13.65 -5.28
N GLN A 234 17.49 -13.72 -3.96
CA GLN A 234 18.67 -13.25 -3.24
C GLN A 234 19.93 -14.03 -3.64
N ARG A 235 19.88 -15.37 -3.66
CA ARG A 235 21.01 -16.21 -4.06
C ARG A 235 21.50 -15.87 -5.47
N GLY A 236 20.58 -15.56 -6.40
CA GLY A 236 20.93 -15.12 -7.74
C GLY A 236 21.71 -13.80 -7.75
N MET A 237 21.26 -12.82 -6.97
CA MET A 237 21.92 -11.51 -6.85
C MET A 237 23.30 -11.61 -6.20
N GLU A 238 23.44 -12.41 -5.15
CA GLU A 238 24.73 -12.62 -4.49
C GLU A 238 25.76 -13.30 -5.40
N ARG A 239 25.33 -14.27 -6.20
CA ARG A 239 26.17 -14.88 -7.23
C ARG A 239 26.58 -13.84 -8.28
N SER A 240 25.64 -13.01 -8.73
CA SER A 240 25.92 -11.95 -9.69
C SER A 240 26.91 -10.93 -9.11
N MET A 241 26.75 -10.54 -7.85
CA MET A 241 27.61 -9.58 -7.14
C MET A 241 29.08 -10.04 -7.05
N LEU A 242 29.31 -11.36 -6.94
CA LEU A 242 30.63 -11.98 -6.88
C LEU A 242 31.13 -12.53 -8.23
N ASN A 243 30.40 -12.29 -9.33
CA ASN A 243 30.70 -12.84 -10.65
C ASN A 243 30.79 -14.39 -10.69
N ILE A 244 30.05 -15.08 -9.83
CA ILE A 244 30.04 -16.55 -9.73
C ILE A 244 28.95 -17.14 -10.64
N ARG A 245 29.36 -17.94 -11.63
CA ARG A 245 28.43 -18.66 -12.51
C ARG A 245 27.84 -19.89 -11.81
N LYS A 246 26.69 -20.39 -12.28
CA LYS A 246 26.09 -21.63 -11.76
C LYS A 246 27.00 -22.85 -12.01
N THR A 247 27.73 -22.86 -13.12
CA THR A 247 28.70 -23.90 -13.51
C THR A 247 29.85 -24.07 -12.53
N HIS A 248 30.21 -23.04 -11.76
CA HIS A 248 31.28 -23.13 -10.75
C HIS A 248 30.90 -24.03 -9.56
N ARG A 249 29.63 -24.47 -9.45
CA ARG A 249 29.13 -25.40 -8.41
C ARG A 249 29.45 -24.99 -6.96
N ILE A 250 29.70 -23.69 -6.71
CA ILE A 250 29.95 -23.15 -5.38
C ILE A 250 28.67 -23.19 -4.54
N ARG A 251 28.76 -23.80 -3.34
CA ARG A 251 27.68 -23.87 -2.34
C ARG A 251 27.25 -22.48 -1.89
N HIS A 252 25.94 -22.31 -1.69
CA HIS A 252 25.38 -21.02 -1.27
C HIS A 252 25.88 -20.58 0.12
N THR A 253 26.17 -21.51 1.02
CA THR A 253 26.74 -21.22 2.35
C THR A 253 28.09 -20.52 2.27
N LYS A 254 28.96 -20.96 1.35
CA LYS A 254 30.26 -20.30 1.10
C LYS A 254 30.08 -18.89 0.54
N ILE A 255 29.14 -18.70 -0.39
CA ILE A 255 28.78 -17.38 -0.91
C ILE A 255 28.30 -16.49 0.24
N ARG A 256 27.43 -17.02 1.12
CA ARG A 256 26.91 -16.28 2.26
C ARG A 256 27.96 -15.85 3.26
N ASN A 257 28.95 -16.70 3.53
CA ASN A 257 30.06 -16.34 4.41
C ASN A 257 30.88 -15.17 3.86
N ILE A 258 30.97 -15.03 2.53
CA ILE A 258 31.67 -13.91 1.87
C ILE A 258 30.79 -12.66 1.86
N THR A 259 29.53 -12.77 1.40
CA THR A 259 28.67 -11.61 1.19
C THR A 259 28.19 -11.00 2.50
N GLN A 260 27.85 -11.83 3.49
CA GLN A 260 27.27 -11.45 4.78
C GLN A 260 26.11 -10.44 4.65
N THR A 261 25.33 -10.51 3.57
CA THR A 261 24.12 -9.66 3.41
C THR A 261 23.05 -10.10 4.40
N ILE A 262 22.08 -9.24 4.71
CA ILE A 262 20.94 -9.64 5.55
C ILE A 262 20.18 -10.76 4.84
N ASP A 263 19.79 -11.82 5.55
CA ASP A 263 18.94 -12.86 4.96
C ASP A 263 17.55 -12.28 4.65
N ALA A 264 17.17 -12.30 3.37
CA ALA A 264 15.98 -11.62 2.90
C ALA A 264 14.70 -12.29 3.41
N LEU A 265 14.70 -13.62 3.52
CA LEU A 265 13.54 -14.38 3.97
C LEU A 265 13.34 -14.17 5.48
N HIS A 266 14.41 -14.34 6.27
CA HIS A 266 14.41 -14.06 7.70
C HIS A 266 13.96 -12.62 7.98
N HIS A 267 14.50 -11.63 7.26
CA HIS A 267 14.08 -10.23 7.39
C HIS A 267 12.60 -10.02 7.06
N ALA A 268 12.09 -10.64 6.00
CA ALA A 268 10.68 -10.52 5.60
C ALA A 268 9.73 -11.16 6.63
N GLN A 269 10.05 -12.37 7.13
CA GLN A 269 9.28 -13.04 8.18
C GLN A 269 9.31 -12.22 9.48
N ARG A 270 10.47 -11.69 9.85
CA ARG A 270 10.63 -10.83 11.03
C ARG A 270 9.73 -9.59 10.96
N LEU A 271 9.70 -8.91 9.82
CA LEU A 271 8.83 -7.75 9.59
C LEU A 271 7.35 -8.12 9.75
N LYS A 272 6.92 -9.26 9.19
CA LYS A 272 5.55 -9.75 9.35
C LYS A 272 5.24 -10.06 10.82
N PHE A 273 6.12 -10.76 11.51
CA PHE A 273 5.90 -11.18 12.89
C PHE A 273 5.83 -9.98 13.85
N LYS A 274 6.71 -8.99 13.68
CA LYS A 274 6.65 -7.73 14.42
C LYS A 274 5.36 -6.96 14.14
N TRP A 275 4.94 -6.91 12.88
CA TRP A 275 3.68 -6.27 12.49
C TRP A 275 2.46 -6.97 13.09
N ALA A 276 2.40 -8.30 13.06
CA ALA A 276 1.33 -9.06 13.69
C ALA A 276 1.22 -8.76 15.18
N GLY A 277 2.35 -8.75 15.90
CA GLY A 277 2.37 -8.34 17.29
C GLY A 277 1.87 -6.91 17.51
N HIS A 278 2.25 -5.97 16.64
CA HIS A 278 1.73 -4.60 16.70
C HIS A 278 0.21 -4.56 16.52
N VAL A 279 -0.33 -5.26 15.53
CA VAL A 279 -1.78 -5.36 15.27
C VAL A 279 -2.54 -5.93 16.46
N ALA A 280 -2.02 -6.99 17.09
CA ALA A 280 -2.64 -7.60 18.27
C ALA A 280 -2.72 -6.67 19.49
N ARG A 281 -1.86 -5.65 19.55
CA ARG A 281 -1.80 -4.67 20.65
C ARG A 281 -2.54 -3.36 20.37
N LEU A 282 -3.08 -3.18 19.17
CA LEU A 282 -3.88 -2.00 18.83
C LEU A 282 -5.20 -2.00 19.62
N LYS A 283 -5.49 -0.87 20.29
CA LYS A 283 -6.72 -0.66 21.08
C LYS A 283 -7.72 0.30 20.41
N ASP A 284 -7.36 0.85 19.26
CA ASP A 284 -8.02 1.99 18.61
C ASP A 284 -9.20 1.61 17.70
N LYS A 285 -9.74 0.39 17.84
CA LYS A 285 -10.86 -0.15 17.04
C LYS A 285 -10.68 0.00 15.51
N ARG A 286 -9.45 0.19 15.02
CA ARG A 286 -9.18 0.34 13.58
C ARG A 286 -9.55 -0.90 12.79
N TRP A 287 -9.85 -0.70 11.51
CA TRP A 287 -10.11 -1.79 10.56
C TRP A 287 -9.00 -2.85 10.54
N THR A 288 -7.74 -2.46 10.74
CA THR A 288 -6.61 -3.40 10.80
C THR A 288 -6.80 -4.49 11.84
N SER A 289 -7.23 -4.15 13.07
CA SER A 289 -7.45 -5.14 14.13
C SER A 289 -8.76 -5.91 13.92
N LYS A 290 -9.83 -5.25 13.46
CA LYS A 290 -11.12 -5.90 13.16
C LYS A 290 -10.98 -6.95 12.06
N VAL A 291 -10.32 -6.62 10.95
CA VAL A 291 -10.10 -7.52 9.81
C VAL A 291 -9.12 -8.64 10.16
N ALA A 292 -8.05 -8.36 10.90
CA ALA A 292 -7.10 -9.39 11.31
C ALA A 292 -7.71 -10.48 12.22
N THR A 293 -8.78 -10.14 12.93
CA THR A 293 -9.48 -11.03 13.85
C THR A 293 -10.82 -11.52 13.30
N TRP A 294 -11.14 -11.22 12.05
CA TRP A 294 -12.40 -11.60 11.43
C TRP A 294 -12.33 -13.03 10.89
N ASP A 295 -13.31 -13.85 11.28
CA ASP A 295 -13.39 -15.26 10.86
C ASP A 295 -13.72 -15.45 9.38
N GLY A 296 -14.08 -14.36 8.70
CA GLY A 296 -14.46 -14.31 7.30
C GLY A 296 -15.98 -14.19 7.10
N PRO A 297 -16.42 -14.13 5.84
CA PRO A 297 -17.84 -14.09 5.51
C PRO A 297 -18.53 -15.40 5.88
N GLN A 298 -19.86 -15.36 6.01
CA GLN A 298 -20.66 -16.57 6.25
C GLN A 298 -20.46 -17.58 5.11
N GLY A 299 -20.25 -18.85 5.47
CA GLY A 299 -20.03 -19.93 4.51
C GLY A 299 -19.08 -21.01 5.04
N LYS A 300 -18.87 -22.06 4.24
CA LYS A 300 -17.94 -23.15 4.57
C LYS A 300 -16.64 -22.99 3.78
N ARG A 301 -15.50 -23.26 4.43
CA ARG A 301 -14.21 -23.38 3.74
C ARG A 301 -14.20 -24.64 2.89
N ARG A 302 -13.42 -24.62 1.80
CA ARG A 302 -13.12 -25.82 1.01
C ARG A 302 -12.57 -26.92 1.93
N VAL A 303 -13.14 -28.12 1.84
CA VAL A 303 -12.68 -29.30 2.58
C VAL A 303 -11.37 -29.81 1.97
N GLY A 304 -10.48 -30.36 2.80
CA GLY A 304 -9.19 -30.92 2.39
C GLY A 304 -8.06 -29.87 2.39
N ARG A 305 -7.84 -29.16 1.28
CA ARG A 305 -6.74 -28.19 1.11
C ARG A 305 -7.27 -26.75 1.07
N PRO A 306 -7.75 -26.19 2.19
CA PRO A 306 -8.20 -24.81 2.22
C PRO A 306 -7.03 -23.86 1.93
N TYR A 307 -7.33 -22.74 1.28
CA TYR A 307 -6.34 -21.68 1.10
C TYR A 307 -5.88 -21.16 2.46
N MET A 308 -4.57 -20.94 2.62
CA MET A 308 -4.03 -20.33 3.83
C MET A 308 -4.59 -18.91 4.01
N ARG A 309 -4.85 -18.55 5.25
CA ARG A 309 -5.11 -17.19 5.73
C ARG A 309 -3.80 -16.50 6.09
N TRP A 310 -3.87 -15.18 6.27
CA TRP A 310 -2.72 -14.38 6.68
C TRP A 310 -2.14 -14.82 8.04
N GLU A 311 -2.99 -15.23 8.98
CA GLU A 311 -2.60 -15.64 10.33
C GLU A 311 -2.18 -17.12 10.45
N ASP A 312 -2.38 -17.95 9.42
CA ASP A 312 -2.19 -19.41 9.56
C ASP A 312 -0.72 -19.78 9.85
N ASP A 313 0.25 -19.05 9.30
CA ASP A 313 1.68 -19.26 9.61
C ASP A 313 2.07 -18.73 10.99
N ILE A 314 1.38 -17.70 11.50
CA ILE A 314 1.54 -17.18 12.86
C ILE A 314 1.00 -18.19 13.87
N LYS A 315 -0.21 -18.73 13.63
CA LYS A 315 -0.86 -19.73 14.48
C LYS A 315 -0.08 -21.03 14.61
N LYS A 316 0.72 -21.40 13.61
CA LYS A 316 1.62 -22.56 13.70
C LYS A 316 2.68 -22.43 14.79
N ILE A 317 3.10 -21.21 15.13
CA ILE A 317 4.17 -20.95 16.09
C ILE A 317 3.59 -20.48 17.42
N ALA A 318 2.67 -19.52 17.39
CA ALA A 318 2.09 -18.90 18.58
C ALA A 318 0.73 -19.51 18.99
N GLY A 319 0.28 -20.57 18.33
CA GLY A 319 -1.01 -21.21 18.62
C GLY A 319 -2.24 -20.39 18.19
N PRO A 320 -3.45 -20.91 18.41
CA PRO A 320 -4.70 -20.25 18.01
C PRO A 320 -4.90 -18.89 18.71
N ASP A 321 -4.46 -18.76 19.96
CA ASP A 321 -4.59 -17.55 20.79
C ASP A 321 -3.40 -16.59 20.66
N TRP A 322 -2.75 -16.58 19.49
CA TRP A 322 -1.56 -15.77 19.23
C TRP A 322 -1.74 -14.29 19.57
N ILE A 323 -2.96 -13.75 19.47
CA ILE A 323 -3.30 -12.36 19.82
C ILE A 323 -3.12 -12.11 21.31
N HIS A 324 -3.52 -13.05 22.16
CA HIS A 324 -3.33 -12.94 23.60
C HIS A 324 -1.84 -13.03 23.94
N ILE A 325 -1.13 -14.01 23.35
CA ILE A 325 0.31 -14.16 23.52
C ILE A 325 1.06 -12.90 23.09
N ALA A 326 0.66 -12.30 21.97
CA ALA A 326 1.26 -11.08 21.43
C ALA A 326 1.09 -9.85 22.33
N LYS A 327 0.20 -9.87 23.35
CA LYS A 327 0.10 -8.76 24.31
C LYS A 327 1.33 -8.66 25.19
N ASP A 328 1.92 -9.79 25.55
CA ASP A 328 3.21 -9.86 26.23
C ASP A 328 4.33 -9.67 25.20
N ARG A 329 5.08 -8.57 25.32
CA ARG A 329 6.14 -8.23 24.37
C ARG A 329 7.33 -9.16 24.46
N GLU A 330 7.69 -9.61 25.66
CA GLU A 330 8.85 -10.49 25.87
C GLU A 330 8.52 -11.89 25.36
N LYS A 331 7.34 -12.42 25.73
CA LYS A 331 6.86 -13.70 25.22
C LYS A 331 6.65 -13.69 23.70
N TRP A 332 6.16 -12.59 23.13
CA TRP A 332 6.08 -12.48 21.67
C TRP A 332 7.47 -12.49 21.03
N LYS A 333 8.41 -11.70 21.57
CA LYS A 333 9.77 -11.60 21.04
C LYS A 333 10.52 -12.92 21.10
N SER A 334 10.30 -13.74 22.15
CA SER A 334 10.94 -15.06 22.26
C SER A 334 10.48 -16.04 21.16
N LEU A 335 9.33 -15.81 20.54
CA LEU A 335 8.82 -16.64 19.43
C LEU A 335 9.30 -16.17 18.04
N GLU A 336 9.99 -15.02 17.95
CA GLU A 336 10.44 -14.44 16.68
C GLU A 336 11.38 -15.41 15.93
N GLU A 337 12.34 -16.01 16.64
CA GLU A 337 13.31 -16.93 16.04
C GLU A 337 12.66 -18.22 15.52
N ALA A 338 11.66 -18.75 16.20
CA ALA A 338 10.92 -19.92 15.74
C ALA A 338 10.04 -19.63 14.50
N PHE A 339 9.64 -18.37 14.30
CA PHE A 339 8.83 -17.96 13.16
C PHE A 339 9.66 -17.68 11.90
N THR A 340 10.84 -17.11 12.07
CA THR A 340 11.74 -16.75 10.96
C THR A 340 12.52 -17.96 10.47
#